data_AF-A0A355VV26-F1
#
_entry.id   AF-A0A355VV26-F1
#
_cell.length_a   1.000
_cell.length_b   1.000
_cell.length_c   1.000
_cell.angle_alpha   90.00
_cell.angle_beta   90.00
_cell.angle_gamma   90.00
#
_symmetry.space_group_name_H-M   'P 1'
#
loop_
_entity.id
_entity.type
_entity.pdbx_description
1 polymer ?
#
loop_
_entity_poly.entity_id
_entity_poly.type
_entity_poly.pdbx_seq_one_letter_code
_entity_poly.pdbx_strand_id
1 'polypeptide(L)' 'MTNQIPDTDLKALRKKLGLTQKEFAEKYYIPLETLKSWEQKRYTPIKTIGLLLFLIDTIPDEVEKAMEKIHFYSE' A
#
# COMPACT_ATOMS: atom_id res chain seq x y z
N MET A 1 -17.27 -10.92 16.16
CA MET A 1 -15.80 -11.09 16.08
C MET A 1 -15.31 -10.07 15.07
N THR A 2 -14.60 -9.03 15.48
CA THR A 2 -14.03 -8.09 14.51
C THR A 2 -12.80 -8.74 13.92
N ASN A 3 -12.84 -9.16 12.65
CA ASN A 3 -11.64 -9.56 11.93
C ASN A 3 -10.62 -8.41 12.03
N GLN A 4 -9.53 -8.65 12.74
CA GLN A 4 -8.42 -7.70 12.79
C GLN A 4 -7.56 -7.91 11.56
N ILE A 5 -7.31 -6.82 10.85
CA ILE A 5 -6.35 -6.82 9.76
C ILE A 5 -4.96 -6.79 10.40
N PRO A 6 -4.03 -7.68 10.01
CA PRO A 6 -2.68 -7.68 10.56
C PRO A 6 -2.00 -6.33 10.35
N ASP A 7 -1.30 -5.87 11.38
CA ASP A 7 -0.48 -4.67 11.26
C ASP A 7 0.67 -4.98 10.29
N THR A 8 0.73 -4.23 9.19
CA THR A 8 1.73 -4.44 8.13
C THR A 8 2.82 -3.41 8.28
N ASP A 9 4.08 -3.83 8.43
CA ASP A 9 5.22 -2.89 8.38
C ASP A 9 5.34 -2.36 6.95
N LEU A 10 4.71 -1.21 6.72
CA LEU A 10 4.62 -0.59 5.40
C LEU A 10 6.01 -0.27 4.81
N LYS A 11 6.98 0.09 5.65
CA LYS A 11 8.34 0.39 5.19
C LYS A 11 9.06 -0.89 4.76
N ALA A 12 8.87 -1.98 5.49
CA ALA A 12 9.39 -3.30 5.12
C ALA A 12 8.72 -3.80 3.82
N LEU A 13 7.39 -3.68 3.72
CA LEU A 13 6.64 -4.05 2.51
C LEU A 13 7.13 -3.29 1.28
N ARG A 14 7.22 -1.96 1.35
CA ARG A 14 7.72 -1.16 0.24
C ARG A 14 9.13 -1.58 -0.19
N LYS A 15 10.01 -1.82 0.77
CA LYS A 15 11.39 -2.28 0.49
C LYS A 15 11.41 -3.67 -0.15
N LYS A 16 10.55 -4.59 0.30
CA LYS A 16 10.38 -5.93 -0.30
C LYS A 16 10.01 -5.84 -1.78
N LEU A 17 9.21 -4.84 -2.16
CA LEU A 17 8.81 -4.55 -3.53
C LEU A 17 9.86 -3.78 -4.34
N GLY A 18 10.98 -3.36 -3.74
CA GLY A 18 12.03 -2.61 -4.43
C GLY A 18 11.66 -1.17 -4.81
N LEU A 19 10.60 -0.61 -4.23
CA LEU A 19 10.07 0.72 -4.62
C LEU A 19 10.62 1.83 -3.72
N THR A 20 10.86 3.01 -4.30
CA THR A 20 11.02 4.26 -3.56
C THR A 20 9.70 4.70 -2.93
N GLN A 21 9.75 5.64 -1.98
CA GLN A 21 8.52 6.20 -1.38
C GLN A 21 7.62 6.86 -2.43
N LYS A 22 8.22 7.53 -3.42
CA LYS A 22 7.48 8.19 -4.50
C LYS A 22 6.78 7.17 -5.39
N GLU A 23 7.50 6.15 -5.85
CA GLU A 23 6.92 5.10 -6.69
C GLU A 23 5.80 4.33 -5.98
N PHE A 24 5.97 4.02 -4.69
CA PHE A 24 4.92 3.36 -3.92
C PHE A 24 3.67 4.25 -3.75
N ALA A 25 3.89 5.54 -3.45
CA ALA A 25 2.82 6.52 -3.32
C ALA A 25 2.03 6.65 -4.63
N GLU A 26 2.73 6.76 -5.77
CA GLU A 26 2.12 6.85 -7.10
C GLU A 26 1.40 5.55 -7.48
N LYS A 27 2.06 4.40 -7.32
CA LYS A 27 1.52 3.08 -7.69
C LYS A 27 0.21 2.75 -6.96
N TYR A 28 0.09 3.14 -5.69
CA TYR A 28 -1.07 2.80 -4.86
C TYR A 28 -1.96 3.99 -4.52
N TYR A 29 -1.81 5.12 -5.23
CA TYR A 29 -2.61 6.34 -5.05
C TYR A 29 -2.65 6.84 -3.59
N ILE A 30 -1.53 6.73 -2.88
CA ILE A 30 -1.36 7.22 -1.51
C ILE A 30 -0.61 8.55 -1.58
N PRO A 31 -1.11 9.65 -0.98
CA PRO A 31 -0.34 10.89 -0.94
C PRO A 31 1.02 10.67 -0.28
N LEU A 32 2.10 11.15 -0.91
CA LEU A 32 3.47 10.92 -0.44
C LEU A 32 3.70 11.35 1.01
N GLU A 33 3.13 12.49 1.43
CA GLU A 33 3.23 12.98 2.81
C GLU A 33 2.49 12.10 3.82
N THR A 34 1.39 11.47 3.39
CA THR A 34 0.67 10.46 4.17
C THR A 34 1.52 9.20 4.33
N LEU A 35 2.12 8.70 3.23
CA LEU A 35 3.00 7.54 3.25
C LEU A 35 4.19 7.75 4.21
N LYS A 36 4.86 8.91 4.11
CA LYS A 36 5.98 9.27 5.02
C LYS A 36 5.55 9.25 6.48
N SER A 37 4.36 9.75 6.78
CA SER A 37 3.84 9.80 8.15
C SER A 37 3.52 8.42 8.71
N TRP A 38 3.02 7.50 7.88
CA TRP A 38 2.82 6.10 8.26
C TRP A 38 4.16 5.37 8.48
N GLU A 39 5.13 5.51 7.59
CA GLU A 39 6.46 4.87 7.75
C GLU A 39 7.22 5.37 8.98
N GLN A 40 6.93 6.60 9.42
CA GLN A 40 7.51 7.21 10.61
C GLN A 40 6.70 6.94 11.88
N LYS A 41 5.66 6.08 11.80
CA LYS A 41 4.77 5.68 12.90
C LYS A 41 4.10 6.87 13.61
N ARG A 42 3.89 7.99 12.90
CA ARG A 42 3.13 9.13 13.45
C ARG A 42 1.64 8.88 13.45
N TYR A 43 1.15 8.05 12.52
CA TYR A 43 -0.25 7.69 12.36
C TYR A 43 -0.38 6.27 11.82
N THR A 44 -1.47 5.58 12.16
CA THR A 44 -1.83 4.26 11.63
C THR A 44 -2.79 4.42 10.46
N PRO A 45 -2.65 3.64 9.38
CA PRO A 45 -3.61 3.65 8.28
C PRO A 45 -5.03 3.31 8.75
N ILE A 46 -6.05 3.88 8.11
CA ILE A 46 -7.44 3.42 8.33
C ILE A 46 -7.57 1.95 7.91
N LYS A 47 -8.55 1.23 8.45
CA LYS A 47 -8.72 -0.22 8.21
C LYS A 47 -8.73 -0.60 6.72
N THR A 48 -9.39 0.18 5.86
CA THR A 48 -9.44 -0.09 4.41
C THR A 48 -8.06 -0.04 3.77
N ILE A 49 -7.20 0.90 4.20
CA ILE A 49 -5.82 0.95 3.73
C ILE A 49 -5.02 -0.22 4.30
N GLY A 50 -5.22 -0.57 5.57
CA GLY A 50 -4.64 -1.78 6.15
C GLY A 50 -4.96 -3.03 5.33
N LEU A 51 -6.21 -3.17 4.86
CA LEU A 51 -6.63 -4.28 4.00
C LEU A 51 -5.88 -4.26 2.67
N LEU A 52 -5.77 -3.09 2.02
CA LEU A 52 -4.99 -2.96 0.79
C LEU A 52 -3.53 -3.37 1.00
N LEU A 53 -2.89 -2.90 2.08
CA LEU A 53 -1.49 -3.24 2.39
C LEU A 53 -1.31 -4.74 2.64
N PHE A 54 -2.25 -5.35 3.35
CA PHE A 54 -2.26 -6.80 3.57
C PHE A 54 -2.39 -7.56 2.24
N LEU A 55 -3.26 -7.12 1.32
CA LEU A 55 -3.39 -7.72 -0.01
C LEU A 55 -2.10 -7.55 -0.83
N ILE A 56 -1.48 -6.37 -0.80
CA ILE A 56 -0.20 -6.13 -1.49
C ILE A 56 0.90 -7.07 -0.95
N ASP A 57 0.93 -7.34 0.35
CA ASP A 57 1.95 -8.23 0.92
C ASP A 57 1.70 -9.72 0.61
N THR A 58 0.43 -10.13 0.54
CA THR A 58 0.03 -11.54 0.38
C THR A 58 -0.13 -11.98 -1.07
N ILE A 59 -0.63 -11.10 -1.95
CA ILE A 59 -0.92 -11.37 -3.37
C ILE A 59 -0.44 -10.21 -4.27
N PRO A 60 0.86 -9.86 -4.24
CA PRO A 60 1.40 -8.69 -4.93
C PRO A 60 1.13 -8.69 -6.44
N ASP A 61 1.28 -9.84 -7.10
CA ASP A 61 1.14 -9.97 -8.55
C ASP A 61 -0.31 -9.74 -9.01
N GLU A 62 -1.29 -10.23 -8.24
CA GLU A 62 -2.71 -10.03 -8.51
C GLU A 62 -3.12 -8.58 -8.31
N VAL A 63 -2.61 -7.95 -7.25
CA VAL A 63 -2.87 -6.52 -6.99
C VAL A 63 -2.24 -5.68 -8.10
N GLU A 64 -1.00 -5.96 -8.51
CA GLU A 64 -0.33 -5.26 -9.60
C GLU A 64 -1.12 -5.34 -10.92
N LYS A 65 -1.55 -6.55 -11.32
CA LYS A 65 -2.41 -6.73 -12.50
C LYS A 65 -3.72 -5.94 -12.41
N ALA A 66 -4.28 -5.80 -11.21
CA ALA A 66 -5.48 -5.00 -11.00
C ALA A 66 -5.18 -3.49 -11.14
N MET A 67 -4.04 -3.03 -10.60
CA MET A 67 -3.61 -1.63 -10.71
C MET A 67 -3.32 -1.23 -12.17
N GLU A 68 -2.67 -2.08 -12.96
CA GLU A 68 -2.42 -1.85 -14.38
C GLU A 68 -3.71 -1.59 -15.18
N LYS A 69 -4.78 -2.35 -14.87
CA LYS A 69 -6.09 -2.13 -15.49
C LYS A 69 -6.66 -0.76 -15.14
N ILE A 70 -6.49 -0.30 -13.90
CA ILE A 70 -6.96 1.03 -13.47
C ILE A 70 -6.25 2.14 -14.26
N HIS A 71 -4.93 2.04 -14.41
CA HIS A 71 -4.15 3.00 -15.19
C HIS A 71 -4.59 3.06 -16.65
N PHE A 72 -4.91 1.90 -17.25
CA PHE A 72 -5.42 1.83 -18.62
C PHE A 72 -6.77 2.55 -18.84
N TYR A 73 -7.60 2.70 -17.81
CA TYR A 73 -8.88 3.43 -17.90
C TYR A 73 -8.77 4.92 -17.58
N SER A 74 -7.57 5.40 -17.22
CA SER A 74 -7.33 6.82 -16.88
C SER A 74 -6.68 7.63 -18.01
N GLU A 75 -6.38 6.98 -19.14
CA GLU A 75 -5.99 7.60 -20.42
C GLU A 75 -7.17 7.61 -21.40
#